data_AF-A0A840UWR5-F1
#
_entry.id   AF-A0A840UWR5-F1
#
_cell.length_a   1.000
_cell.length_b   1.000
_cell.length_c   1.000
_cell.angle_alpha   90.00
_cell.angle_beta   90.00
_cell.angle_gamma   90.00
#
_symmetry.space_group_name_H-M   'P 1'
#
loop_
_entity.id
_entity.type
_entity.pdbx_description
1 polymer ?
#
loop_
_entity_poly.entity_id
_entity_poly.type
_entity_poly.pdbx_seq_one_letter_code
_entity_poly.pdbx_strand_id
1 'polypeptide(L)'
;MKSLCLALFGVSASAAPLLVSEPQNAALVTPHRIETVASGLRVPWELRLLPDGRQIFTEREGRVRIIKEGRLLDEPALTLPVSARIKMGLLGLAITPEAVTPPAVFLAWNRETTEGHFELRVERYHWDGDHLVDPHPLLEGIPAWENHTGCRLEWGPDNNLWVTTGDANDPPLAQNLERLAGKILRIHPDGTIPEDNPLVGEANVRTQIWSYGHRNPQGIAFQPGTGRLYASEHGPNHGDELNLVEKGANYGWPIISHSREAEGMKSPLIEMTPAVGPGRLLFYQGTAFPELRGTLLLACLRGASVLRIALDGEGHPASVDRLWNQKWGRIRFITEAPDGSLWISTSMFDPPEAHGNAPDDRILRIVADPAGTIESPVTSSAPAPPIFTPETRDPATLIAFACAACHGPELQGGLQRNLLSGEWKFAHDDQDLERILSEGLPLAGMPPSKDLLNPAQIQIIAEFIRHHRNSPQSEPESN
;
A
#
# COMPACT_ATOMS: atom_id res chain seq x y z
N MET A 1 -50.98 -25.92 -22.67
CA MET A 1 -49.99 -24.85 -22.90
C MET A 1 -49.23 -24.63 -21.59
N LYS A 2 -48.00 -25.14 -21.49
CA LYS A 2 -47.11 -24.93 -20.34
C LYS A 2 -46.22 -23.72 -20.66
N SER A 3 -46.37 -22.62 -19.94
CA SER A 3 -45.50 -21.45 -20.08
C SER A 3 -44.14 -21.75 -19.47
N LEU A 4 -43.11 -21.66 -20.31
CA LEU A 4 -41.71 -21.74 -19.94
C LEU A 4 -41.28 -20.34 -19.47
N CYS A 5 -41.08 -20.13 -18.17
CA CYS A 5 -40.42 -18.93 -17.65
C CYS A 5 -38.93 -19.05 -17.91
N LEU A 6 -38.43 -18.35 -18.93
CA LEU A 6 -37.01 -18.17 -19.17
C LEU A 6 -36.49 -17.14 -18.16
N ALA A 7 -35.78 -17.59 -17.13
CA ALA A 7 -35.02 -16.70 -16.26
C ALA A 7 -33.81 -16.20 -17.05
N LEU A 8 -33.85 -14.93 -17.45
CA LEU A 8 -32.69 -14.22 -17.98
C LEU A 8 -31.76 -13.93 -16.80
N PHE A 9 -30.73 -14.77 -16.61
CA PHE A 9 -29.57 -14.40 -15.82
C PHE A 9 -28.83 -13.31 -16.59
N GLY A 10 -28.99 -12.06 -16.16
CA GLY A 10 -28.13 -10.97 -16.61
C GLY A 10 -26.72 -11.24 -16.08
N VAL A 11 -25.82 -11.63 -16.97
CA VAL A 11 -24.39 -11.56 -16.70
C VAL A 11 -24.05 -10.07 -16.68
N SER A 12 -23.96 -9.47 -15.48
CA SER A 12 -23.31 -8.17 -15.34
C SER A 12 -21.84 -8.39 -15.69
N ALA A 13 -21.46 -8.02 -16.91
CA ALA A 13 -20.06 -7.96 -17.29
C ALA A 13 -19.40 -6.95 -16.34
N SER A 14 -18.44 -7.42 -15.52
CA SER A 14 -17.58 -6.52 -14.76
C SER A 14 -16.88 -5.62 -15.77
N ALA A 15 -16.93 -4.30 -15.55
CA ALA A 15 -16.14 -3.39 -16.37
C ALA A 15 -14.66 -3.76 -16.18
N ALA A 16 -13.91 -3.83 -17.28
CA ALA A 16 -12.48 -4.09 -17.21
C ALA A 16 -11.78 -2.99 -16.36
N PRO A 17 -10.71 -3.32 -15.61
CA PRO A 17 -10.00 -2.34 -14.80
C PRO A 17 -9.50 -1.15 -15.64
N LEU A 18 -9.53 0.05 -15.07
CA LEU A 18 -8.89 1.21 -15.68
C LEU A 18 -7.36 1.06 -15.55
N LEU A 19 -6.65 0.94 -16.68
CA LEU A 19 -5.19 0.93 -16.70
C LEU A 19 -4.64 2.36 -16.61
N VAL A 20 -3.82 2.62 -15.59
CA VAL A 20 -3.17 3.92 -15.35
C VAL A 20 -1.66 3.76 -15.40
N SER A 21 -1.04 4.30 -16.46
CA SER A 21 0.42 4.29 -16.64
C SER A 21 1.05 5.66 -16.46
N GLU A 22 0.48 6.68 -17.09
CA GLU A 22 0.97 8.06 -17.02
C GLU A 22 -0.18 9.04 -16.73
N PRO A 23 -0.68 9.10 -15.48
CA PRO A 23 -1.71 10.07 -15.13
C PRO A 23 -1.21 11.50 -15.34
N GLN A 24 -2.09 12.34 -15.88
CA GLN A 24 -1.79 13.74 -16.20
C GLN A 24 -1.36 14.49 -14.93
N ASN A 25 -0.29 15.28 -15.04
CA ASN A 25 0.10 16.16 -13.94
C ASN A 25 -0.90 17.31 -13.84
N ALA A 26 -1.43 17.51 -12.64
CA ALA A 26 -2.33 18.59 -12.28
C ALA A 26 -1.71 19.44 -11.16
N ALA A 27 -2.28 20.62 -10.96
CA ALA A 27 -1.99 21.48 -9.82
C ALA A 27 -3.30 21.87 -9.14
N LEU A 28 -3.22 22.20 -7.85
CA LEU A 28 -4.33 22.83 -7.16
C LEU A 28 -4.62 24.18 -7.79
N VAL A 29 -5.91 24.50 -7.97
CA VAL A 29 -6.35 25.80 -8.49
C VAL A 29 -6.59 26.78 -7.35
N THR A 30 -6.80 26.29 -6.13
CA THR A 30 -6.89 27.10 -4.93
C THR A 30 -5.50 27.59 -4.51
N PRO A 31 -5.30 28.92 -4.37
CA PRO A 31 -4.08 29.49 -3.80
C PRO A 31 -3.78 28.92 -2.41
N HIS A 32 -2.54 28.56 -2.15
CA HIS A 32 -2.16 27.90 -0.90
C HIS A 32 -0.72 28.19 -0.48
N ARG A 33 -0.44 27.87 0.78
CA ARG A 33 0.91 27.83 1.36
C ARG A 33 1.25 26.42 1.81
N ILE A 34 2.54 26.10 1.81
CA ILE A 34 3.08 24.83 2.29
C ILE A 34 3.96 25.11 3.49
N GLU A 35 3.61 24.52 4.62
CA GLU A 35 4.32 24.65 5.89
C GLU A 35 5.05 23.34 6.19
N THR A 36 6.33 23.41 6.56
CA THR A 36 6.99 22.25 7.18
C THR A 36 6.69 22.28 8.67
N VAL A 37 5.91 21.31 9.15
CA VAL A 37 5.50 21.24 10.56
C VAL A 37 6.57 20.53 11.40
N ALA A 38 7.17 19.48 10.86
CA ALA A 38 8.26 18.76 11.49
C ALA A 38 9.22 18.19 10.43
N SER A 39 10.49 18.01 10.79
CA SER A 39 11.57 17.53 9.94
C SER A 39 12.55 16.67 10.72
N GLY A 40 13.46 15.96 10.03
CA GLY A 40 14.44 15.08 10.67
C GLY A 40 13.83 13.80 11.23
N LEU A 41 12.65 13.42 10.75
CA LEU A 41 11.88 12.27 11.23
C LEU A 41 12.41 10.95 10.65
N ARG A 42 11.90 9.82 11.16
CA ARG A 42 12.20 8.47 10.67
C ARG A 42 10.94 7.75 10.23
N VAL A 43 10.65 7.83 8.93
CA VAL A 43 9.52 7.16 8.28
C VAL A 43 8.20 7.36 9.05
N PRO A 44 7.65 8.59 9.09
CA PRO A 44 6.33 8.85 9.67
C PRO A 44 5.27 8.06 8.90
N TRP A 45 4.67 7.05 9.54
CA TRP A 45 3.85 6.06 8.84
C TRP A 45 2.37 6.43 8.81
N GLU A 46 1.88 7.05 9.87
CA GLU A 46 0.50 7.48 10.02
C GLU A 46 0.38 8.65 11.00
N LEU A 47 -0.55 9.57 10.75
CA LEU A 47 -0.84 10.71 11.62
C LEU A 47 -2.35 10.81 11.90
N ARG A 48 -2.70 11.14 13.14
CA ARG A 48 -4.06 11.51 13.54
C ARG A 48 -4.04 12.85 14.27
N LEU A 49 -5.04 13.67 13.99
CA LEU A 49 -5.29 14.91 14.71
C LEU A 49 -6.19 14.61 15.91
N LEU A 50 -5.80 15.07 17.09
CA LEU A 50 -6.55 14.91 18.32
C LEU A 50 -7.53 16.08 18.49
N PRO A 51 -8.69 15.88 19.17
CA PRO A 51 -9.67 16.93 19.40
C PRO A 51 -9.14 18.14 20.19
N ASP A 52 -8.07 17.95 20.97
CA ASP A 52 -7.40 19.00 21.75
C ASP A 52 -6.37 19.80 20.94
N GLY A 53 -6.26 19.54 19.63
CA GLY A 53 -5.34 20.24 18.73
C GLY A 53 -3.93 19.68 18.68
N ARG A 54 -3.62 18.62 19.43
CA ARG A 54 -2.36 17.85 19.26
C ARG A 54 -2.42 17.02 17.98
N GLN A 55 -1.26 16.71 17.41
CA GLN A 55 -1.12 15.68 16.36
C GLN A 55 -0.30 14.54 16.93
N ILE A 56 -0.77 13.31 16.76
CA ILE A 56 -0.06 12.09 17.13
C ILE A 56 0.31 11.33 15.86
N PHE A 57 1.54 10.81 15.78
CA PHE A 57 1.98 10.04 14.64
C PHE A 57 2.93 8.91 15.03
N THR A 58 3.02 7.90 14.17
CA THR A 58 3.95 6.78 14.32
C THR A 58 5.20 7.00 13.49
N GLU A 59 6.37 6.75 14.09
CA GLU A 59 7.63 6.54 13.37
C GLU A 59 7.90 5.03 13.32
N ARG A 60 8.26 4.53 12.15
CA ARG A 60 8.42 3.10 11.89
C ARG A 60 9.38 2.38 12.86
N GLU A 61 10.37 3.11 13.36
CA GLU A 61 11.35 2.63 14.34
C GLU A 61 10.79 2.35 15.75
N GLY A 62 9.47 2.51 15.95
CA GLY A 62 8.81 2.13 17.20
C GLY A 62 8.44 3.30 18.11
N ARG A 63 8.53 4.55 17.63
CA ARG A 63 8.20 5.73 18.42
C ARG A 63 6.83 6.27 18.06
N VAL A 64 5.99 6.53 19.05
CA VAL A 64 4.81 7.38 18.91
C VAL A 64 5.20 8.79 19.30
N ARG A 65 5.00 9.75 18.40
CA ARG A 65 5.44 11.14 18.56
C ARG A 65 4.23 12.08 18.60
N ILE A 66 4.42 13.23 19.25
CA ILE A 66 3.40 14.26 19.41
C ILE A 66 3.92 15.59 18.89
N ILE A 67 3.09 16.28 18.10
CA ILE A 67 3.22 17.70 17.82
C ILE A 67 2.15 18.41 18.66
N LYS A 68 2.58 19.39 19.45
CA LYS A 68 1.73 20.17 20.35
C LYS A 68 2.07 21.64 20.14
N GLU A 69 1.05 22.45 19.84
CA GLU A 69 1.22 23.88 19.56
C GLU A 69 2.25 24.16 18.45
N GLY A 70 2.29 23.29 17.42
CA GLY A 70 3.22 23.40 16.30
C GLY A 70 4.66 22.97 16.60
N ARG A 71 4.97 22.47 17.83
CA ARG A 71 6.28 21.95 18.20
C ARG A 71 6.26 20.44 18.37
N LEU A 72 7.23 19.75 17.78
CA LEU A 72 7.50 18.34 18.08
C LEU A 72 7.99 18.22 19.53
N LEU A 73 7.36 17.35 20.31
CA LEU A 73 7.82 17.04 21.66
C LEU A 73 9.13 16.24 21.63
N ASP A 74 10.01 16.56 22.57
CA ASP A 74 11.33 15.94 22.68
C ASP A 74 11.20 14.45 23.04
N GLU A 75 10.40 14.15 24.08
CA GLU A 75 10.08 12.79 24.50
C GLU A 75 8.95 12.18 23.65
N PRO A 76 9.05 10.89 23.24
CA PRO A 76 7.95 10.18 22.60
C PRO A 76 6.84 9.87 23.61
N ALA A 77 5.60 9.78 23.12
CA ALA A 77 4.46 9.34 23.91
C ALA A 77 4.59 7.86 24.32
N LEU A 78 5.25 7.07 23.48
CA LEU A 78 5.51 5.65 23.67
C LEU A 78 6.69 5.21 22.80
N THR A 79 7.53 4.32 23.32
CA THR A 79 8.53 3.59 22.54
C THR A 79 8.26 2.09 22.67
N LEU A 80 8.09 1.42 21.54
CA LEU A 80 7.80 -0.01 21.46
C LEU A 80 9.04 -0.80 20.99
N PRO A 81 9.26 -2.03 21.49
CA PRO A 81 10.36 -2.89 21.06
C PRO A 81 10.00 -3.58 19.73
N VAL A 82 9.86 -2.79 18.67
CA VAL A 82 9.45 -3.30 17.36
C VAL A 82 10.57 -4.06 16.66
N SER A 83 10.20 -5.02 15.83
CA SER A 83 11.11 -5.61 14.84
C SER A 83 11.11 -4.75 13.57
N ALA A 84 11.98 -3.76 13.48
CA ALA A 84 12.05 -2.82 12.36
C ALA A 84 12.89 -3.33 11.16
N ARG A 85 12.70 -4.59 10.73
CA ARG A 85 13.40 -5.18 9.58
C ARG A 85 12.72 -4.83 8.27
N ILE A 86 13.50 -4.42 7.26
CA ILE A 86 13.02 -3.98 5.92
C ILE A 86 11.74 -3.14 6.03
N LYS A 87 10.51 -3.66 5.78
CA LYS A 87 9.24 -2.90 5.81
C LYS A 87 8.40 -3.10 7.09
N MET A 88 8.92 -3.84 8.07
CA MET A 88 8.29 -4.03 9.38
C MET A 88 8.56 -2.85 10.33
N GLY A 89 7.73 -2.71 11.36
CA GLY A 89 7.95 -1.74 12.43
C GLY A 89 6.67 -1.35 13.16
N LEU A 90 6.62 -0.11 13.67
CA LEU A 90 5.39 0.53 14.14
C LEU A 90 4.71 1.23 12.97
N LEU A 91 3.52 0.77 12.59
CA LEU A 91 2.88 1.13 11.33
C LEU A 91 1.58 1.88 11.61
N GLY A 92 0.45 1.16 11.59
CA GLY A 92 -0.89 1.72 11.69
C GLY A 92 -1.16 2.44 13.01
N LEU A 93 -1.92 3.52 12.91
CA LEU A 93 -2.40 4.33 14.04
C LEU A 93 -3.84 4.73 13.76
N ALA A 94 -4.72 4.45 14.72
CA ALA A 94 -6.07 4.99 14.76
C ALA A 94 -6.37 5.56 16.15
N ILE A 95 -7.30 6.51 16.21
CA ILE A 95 -7.83 7.06 17.47
C ILE A 95 -9.33 6.91 17.45
N THR A 96 -9.98 6.66 18.59
CA THR A 96 -11.47 6.60 18.63
C THR A 96 -12.11 7.83 17.98
N PRO A 97 -13.30 7.70 17.36
CA PRO A 97 -14.06 8.84 16.86
C PRO A 97 -14.30 9.92 17.93
N GLU A 98 -14.50 11.16 17.50
CA GLU A 98 -14.46 12.40 18.31
C GLU A 98 -15.35 12.40 19.57
N ALA A 99 -16.39 11.57 19.63
CA ALA A 99 -17.30 11.51 20.78
C ALA A 99 -16.67 10.91 22.06
N VAL A 100 -15.48 10.30 21.99
CA VAL A 100 -14.78 9.70 23.13
C VAL A 100 -13.63 10.59 23.60
N THR A 101 -13.66 11.04 24.86
CA THR A 101 -12.63 11.92 25.44
C THR A 101 -12.15 11.39 26.81
N PRO A 102 -10.82 11.18 27.02
CA PRO A 102 -9.77 11.26 26.01
C PRO A 102 -9.91 10.13 24.96
N PRO A 103 -9.47 10.33 23.71
CA PRO A 103 -9.60 9.29 22.70
C PRO A 103 -8.67 8.13 23.01
N ALA A 104 -9.14 6.88 22.87
CA ALA A 104 -8.23 5.73 22.96
C ALA A 104 -7.38 5.63 21.69
N VAL A 105 -6.14 5.15 21.84
CA VAL A 105 -5.17 5.04 20.73
C VAL A 105 -4.98 3.57 20.37
N PHE A 106 -4.99 3.28 19.07
CA PHE A 106 -4.82 1.94 18.53
C PHE A 106 -3.58 1.91 17.67
N LEU A 107 -2.68 0.96 17.94
CA LEU A 107 -1.41 0.81 17.24
C LEU A 107 -1.33 -0.57 16.60
N ALA A 108 -0.82 -0.62 15.38
CA ALA A 108 -0.50 -1.85 14.69
C ALA A 108 1.01 -1.93 14.44
N TRP A 109 1.66 -2.98 14.93
CA TRP A 109 3.12 -3.07 14.92
C TRP A 109 3.66 -4.49 14.94
N ASN A 110 4.88 -4.65 14.42
CA ASN A 110 5.52 -5.95 14.27
C ASN A 110 6.49 -6.28 15.40
N ARG A 111 6.45 -7.53 15.88
CA ARG A 111 7.40 -8.06 16.86
C ARG A 111 7.92 -9.43 16.45
N GLU A 112 9.07 -9.79 17.02
CA GLU A 112 9.55 -11.17 17.08
C GLU A 112 8.96 -11.83 18.33
N THR A 113 8.29 -12.96 18.12
CA THR A 113 7.73 -13.78 19.21
C THR A 113 8.84 -14.55 19.92
N THR A 114 8.54 -15.08 21.10
CA THR A 114 9.49 -15.94 21.85
C THR A 114 9.88 -17.22 21.11
N GLU A 115 9.09 -17.62 20.10
CA GLU A 115 9.35 -18.79 19.24
C GLU A 115 10.19 -18.45 18.00
N GLY A 116 10.60 -17.18 17.82
CA GLY A 116 11.44 -16.73 16.71
C GLY A 116 10.69 -16.42 15.41
N HIS A 117 9.36 -16.40 15.44
CA HIS A 117 8.53 -15.98 14.31
C HIS A 117 8.14 -14.50 14.43
N PHE A 118 7.99 -13.82 13.30
CA PHE A 118 7.46 -12.46 13.28
C PHE A 118 5.93 -12.46 13.19
N GLU A 119 5.31 -11.54 13.92
CA GLU A 119 3.89 -11.29 13.81
C GLU A 119 3.58 -9.80 13.77
N LEU A 120 2.42 -9.46 13.21
CA LEU A 120 1.75 -8.19 13.39
C LEU A 120 0.75 -8.32 14.53
N ARG A 121 0.69 -7.32 15.41
CA ARG A 121 -0.35 -7.22 16.44
C ARG A 121 -1.05 -5.86 16.40
N VAL A 122 -2.29 -5.84 16.87
CA VAL A 122 -3.08 -4.62 17.06
C VAL A 122 -3.43 -4.50 18.53
N GLU A 123 -3.18 -3.33 19.10
CA GLU A 123 -3.39 -3.08 20.53
C GLU A 123 -4.01 -1.71 20.77
N ARG A 124 -4.75 -1.60 21.87
CA ARG A 124 -5.30 -0.35 22.38
C ARG A 124 -4.49 0.18 23.56
N TYR A 125 -4.39 1.49 23.66
CA TYR A 125 -3.67 2.23 24.70
C TYR A 125 -4.53 3.38 25.24
N HIS A 126 -4.23 3.81 26.46
CA HIS A 126 -4.84 4.97 27.11
C HIS A 126 -3.82 6.08 27.34
N TRP A 127 -4.30 7.30 27.53
CA TRP A 127 -3.47 8.46 27.84
C TRP A 127 -3.16 8.57 29.34
N ASP A 128 -1.90 8.83 29.66
CA ASP A 128 -1.46 9.38 30.94
C ASP A 128 -0.64 10.65 30.66
N GLY A 129 -1.30 11.80 30.70
CA GLY A 129 -0.73 13.07 30.24
C GLY A 129 -0.40 13.06 28.73
N ASP A 130 0.88 13.23 28.41
CA ASP A 130 1.41 13.14 27.03
C ASP A 130 2.00 11.74 26.72
N HIS A 131 1.76 10.73 27.57
CA HIS A 131 2.21 9.34 27.39
C HIS A 131 1.06 8.37 27.08
N LEU A 132 1.40 7.24 26.45
CA LEU A 132 0.48 6.11 26.25
C LEU A 132 0.83 4.96 27.18
N VAL A 133 -0.17 4.41 27.86
CA VAL A 133 -0.05 3.36 28.87
C VAL A 133 -1.10 2.27 28.67
N ASP A 134 -1.03 1.21 29.50
CA ASP A 134 -2.00 0.11 29.58
C ASP A 134 -2.30 -0.57 28.23
N PRO A 135 -1.29 -1.23 27.61
CA PRO A 135 -1.49 -1.96 26.37
C PRO A 135 -2.54 -3.07 26.54
N HIS A 136 -3.54 -3.07 25.68
CA HIS A 136 -4.58 -4.09 25.61
C HIS A 136 -4.59 -4.75 24.22
N PRO A 137 -4.19 -6.03 24.10
CA PRO A 137 -4.20 -6.76 22.83
C PRO A 137 -5.61 -6.91 22.25
N LEU A 138 -5.76 -6.65 20.96
CA LEU A 138 -7.01 -6.83 20.20
C LEU A 138 -6.88 -7.92 19.14
N LEU A 139 -5.74 -7.95 18.44
CA LEU A 139 -5.41 -8.98 17.45
C LEU A 139 -3.95 -9.38 17.63
N GLU A 140 -3.72 -10.69 17.67
CA GLU A 140 -2.40 -11.32 17.76
C GLU A 140 -2.30 -12.50 16.78
N GLY A 141 -1.10 -13.00 16.52
CA GLY A 141 -0.88 -14.15 15.65
C GLY A 141 -1.13 -13.86 14.16
N ILE A 142 -1.14 -12.60 13.75
CA ILE A 142 -1.18 -12.25 12.32
C ILE A 142 0.24 -12.48 11.77
N PRO A 143 0.43 -13.40 10.80
CA PRO A 143 1.76 -13.63 10.24
C PRO A 143 2.35 -12.33 9.68
N ALA A 144 3.63 -12.12 9.92
CA ALA A 144 4.39 -11.01 9.33
C ALA A 144 5.74 -11.51 8.83
N TRP A 145 6.31 -10.78 7.88
CA TRP A 145 7.67 -10.96 7.43
C TRP A 145 8.26 -9.61 7.05
N GLU A 146 9.51 -9.61 6.61
CA GLU A 146 10.26 -8.39 6.25
C GLU A 146 9.55 -7.54 5.17
N ASN A 147 8.63 -8.13 4.42
CA ASN A 147 7.74 -7.44 3.49
C ASN A 147 6.29 -7.90 3.70
N HIS A 148 5.38 -7.13 3.09
CA HIS A 148 3.94 -7.41 3.04
C HIS A 148 3.28 -7.57 4.42
N THR A 149 3.47 -6.57 5.27
CA THR A 149 2.88 -6.54 6.60
C THR A 149 1.49 -5.89 6.63
N GLY A 150 1.07 -5.18 5.58
CA GLY A 150 -0.01 -4.20 5.67
C GLY A 150 0.54 -2.87 6.23
N CYS A 151 0.03 -2.28 7.32
CA CYS A 151 -1.22 -2.57 8.05
C CYS A 151 -1.91 -1.26 8.45
N ARG A 152 -2.86 -0.82 7.63
CA ARG A 152 -3.62 0.39 7.91
C ARG A 152 -4.70 0.07 8.95
N LEU A 153 -4.90 1.00 9.86
CA LEU A 153 -6.03 1.04 10.78
C LEU A 153 -6.95 2.17 10.35
N GLU A 154 -8.24 1.89 10.15
CA GLU A 154 -9.25 2.94 9.94
C GLU A 154 -10.56 2.60 10.65
N TRP A 155 -11.30 3.65 11.02
CA TRP A 155 -12.66 3.51 11.52
C TRP A 155 -13.65 3.45 10.37
N GLY A 156 -14.53 2.44 10.41
CA GLY A 156 -15.67 2.36 9.52
C GLY A 156 -16.83 3.25 9.96
N PRO A 157 -17.79 3.52 9.06
CA PRO A 157 -19.02 4.25 9.38
C PRO A 157 -19.92 3.51 10.37
N ASP A 158 -19.60 2.24 10.63
CA ASP A 158 -20.24 1.33 11.57
C ASP A 158 -19.60 1.31 12.96
N ASN A 159 -18.65 2.22 13.23
CA ASN A 159 -17.88 2.31 14.48
C ASN A 159 -17.04 1.06 14.79
N ASN A 160 -16.68 0.28 13.77
CA ASN A 160 -15.74 -0.83 13.91
C ASN A 160 -14.35 -0.42 13.44
N LEU A 161 -13.34 -1.10 13.98
CA LEU A 161 -11.96 -0.95 13.58
C LEU A 161 -11.66 -1.91 12.43
N TRP A 162 -11.14 -1.34 11.34
CA TRP A 162 -10.76 -2.07 10.13
C TRP A 162 -9.23 -2.14 10.04
N VAL A 163 -8.73 -3.32 9.68
CA VAL A 163 -7.30 -3.62 9.69
C VAL A 163 -6.91 -4.27 8.38
N THR A 164 -5.90 -3.72 7.69
CA THR A 164 -5.31 -4.38 6.53
C THR A 164 -4.14 -5.27 6.93
N THR A 165 -3.97 -6.42 6.30
CA THR A 165 -2.85 -7.34 6.53
C THR A 165 -2.30 -7.82 5.19
N GLY A 166 -0.98 -7.81 5.03
CA GLY A 166 -0.34 -8.39 3.84
C GLY A 166 -0.11 -9.89 3.99
N ASP A 167 0.32 -10.54 2.92
CA ASP A 167 0.54 -11.99 2.85
C ASP A 167 1.79 -12.49 3.60
N ALA A 168 2.55 -11.59 4.24
CA ALA A 168 3.80 -11.90 4.93
C ALA A 168 4.84 -12.61 4.05
N ASN A 169 4.88 -12.27 2.76
CA ASN A 169 5.72 -12.95 1.75
C ASN A 169 5.44 -14.44 1.57
N ASP A 170 4.29 -14.92 2.03
CA ASP A 170 3.79 -16.28 1.80
C ASP A 170 2.43 -16.19 1.07
N PRO A 171 2.45 -16.00 -0.26
CA PRO A 171 1.25 -15.69 -1.03
C PRO A 171 0.08 -16.66 -0.85
N PRO A 172 0.28 -18.00 -0.75
CA PRO A 172 -0.81 -18.93 -0.42
C PRO A 172 -1.63 -18.58 0.83
N LEU A 173 -1.06 -17.87 1.83
CA LEU A 173 -1.80 -17.46 3.03
C LEU A 173 -2.95 -16.50 2.71
N ALA A 174 -2.87 -15.73 1.63
CA ALA A 174 -3.93 -14.80 1.22
C ALA A 174 -5.25 -15.52 0.91
N GLN A 175 -5.19 -16.74 0.38
CA GLN A 175 -6.35 -17.60 0.10
C GLN A 175 -6.76 -18.47 1.30
N ASN A 176 -5.87 -18.66 2.28
CA ASN A 176 -6.17 -19.47 3.47
C ASN A 176 -7.02 -18.68 4.47
N LEU A 177 -8.27 -19.13 4.70
CA LEU A 177 -9.22 -18.50 5.61
C LEU A 177 -8.97 -18.85 7.10
N GLU A 178 -8.14 -19.85 7.41
CA GLU A 178 -7.69 -20.14 8.79
C GLU A 178 -6.60 -19.18 9.28
N ARG A 179 -6.11 -18.31 8.38
CA ARG A 179 -4.98 -17.41 8.62
C ARG A 179 -5.39 -15.96 8.40
N LEU A 180 -4.75 -15.06 9.14
CA LEU A 180 -5.03 -13.61 9.11
C LEU A 180 -4.15 -12.82 8.14
N ALA A 181 -3.23 -13.47 7.41
CA ALA A 181 -2.37 -12.81 6.41
C ALA A 181 -3.09 -12.65 5.06
N GLY A 182 -2.88 -11.52 4.38
CA GLY A 182 -3.48 -11.20 3.09
C GLY A 182 -4.99 -10.96 3.16
N LYS A 183 -5.43 -10.16 4.15
CA LYS A 183 -6.83 -9.94 4.50
C LYS A 183 -7.14 -8.44 4.70
N ILE A 184 -8.42 -8.10 4.60
CA ILE A 184 -8.99 -6.95 5.30
C ILE A 184 -9.86 -7.52 6.42
N LEU A 185 -9.60 -7.06 7.65
CA LEU A 185 -10.26 -7.52 8.87
C LEU A 185 -11.19 -6.43 9.43
N ARG A 186 -12.21 -6.85 10.16
CA ARG A 186 -13.17 -5.97 10.85
C ARG A 186 -13.47 -6.50 12.25
N ILE A 187 -13.24 -5.66 13.26
CA ILE A 187 -13.45 -5.98 14.68
C ILE A 187 -14.10 -4.82 15.44
N HIS A 188 -14.72 -5.12 16.57
CA HIS A 188 -15.16 -4.10 17.52
C HIS A 188 -13.97 -3.39 18.19
N PRO A 189 -14.18 -2.19 18.77
CA PRO A 189 -13.14 -1.43 19.50
C PRO A 189 -12.49 -2.17 20.69
N ASP A 190 -13.12 -3.23 21.18
CA ASP A 190 -12.64 -4.08 22.28
C ASP A 190 -12.04 -5.41 21.78
N GLY A 191 -11.93 -5.61 20.46
CA GLY A 191 -11.37 -6.81 19.85
C GLY A 191 -12.37 -7.94 19.64
N THR A 192 -13.62 -7.79 20.10
CA THR A 192 -14.69 -8.75 19.82
C THR A 192 -15.12 -8.69 18.34
N ILE A 193 -15.80 -9.73 17.87
CA ILE A 193 -16.12 -9.89 16.44
C ILE A 193 -17.57 -9.47 16.18
N PRO A 194 -17.82 -8.55 15.23
CA PRO A 194 -19.18 -8.25 14.79
C PRO A 194 -19.91 -9.49 14.30
N GLU A 195 -21.12 -9.71 14.80
CA GLU A 195 -21.94 -10.89 14.47
C GLU A 195 -22.27 -10.98 12.97
N ASP A 196 -22.26 -9.84 12.27
CA ASP A 196 -22.52 -9.74 10.84
C ASP A 196 -21.26 -9.89 9.98
N ASN A 197 -20.09 -10.25 10.54
CA ASN A 197 -18.92 -10.60 9.72
C ASN A 197 -19.22 -11.83 8.82
N PRO A 198 -18.66 -11.89 7.60
CA PRO A 198 -19.08 -12.86 6.57
C PRO A 198 -18.80 -14.32 6.91
N LEU A 199 -17.87 -14.59 7.81
CA LEU A 199 -17.43 -15.94 8.17
C LEU A 199 -17.90 -16.39 9.55
N VAL A 200 -18.76 -15.62 10.22
CA VAL A 200 -19.32 -16.01 11.52
C VAL A 200 -20.22 -17.24 11.35
N GLY A 201 -19.98 -18.28 12.16
CA GLY A 201 -20.70 -19.55 12.09
C GLY A 201 -20.05 -20.62 11.22
N GLU A 202 -19.02 -20.27 10.44
CA GLU A 202 -18.27 -21.21 9.61
C GLU A 202 -17.15 -21.90 10.41
N ALA A 203 -16.88 -23.17 10.09
CA ALA A 203 -15.82 -23.95 10.73
C ALA A 203 -14.48 -23.74 10.02
N ASN A 204 -13.37 -23.83 10.76
CA ASN A 204 -12.00 -23.73 10.23
C ASN A 204 -11.75 -22.43 9.45
N VAL A 205 -12.19 -21.30 9.99
CA VAL A 205 -11.93 -19.96 9.43
C VAL A 205 -11.70 -18.95 10.55
N ARG A 206 -11.14 -17.78 10.20
CA ARG A 206 -10.99 -16.63 11.08
C ARG A 206 -12.15 -15.66 10.87
N THR A 207 -12.99 -15.49 11.89
CA THR A 207 -14.21 -14.68 11.82
C THR A 207 -13.95 -13.17 11.77
N GLN A 208 -12.70 -12.74 12.03
CA GLN A 208 -12.23 -11.36 11.80
C GLN A 208 -12.25 -10.96 10.32
N ILE A 209 -12.18 -11.92 9.40
CA ILE A 209 -12.00 -11.66 7.96
C ILE A 209 -13.24 -11.00 7.39
N TRP A 210 -13.06 -9.84 6.77
CA TRP A 210 -14.06 -9.18 5.93
C TRP A 210 -13.88 -9.54 4.45
N SER A 211 -12.65 -9.50 3.95
CA SER A 211 -12.29 -9.94 2.60
C SER A 211 -10.88 -10.53 2.57
N TYR A 212 -10.57 -11.27 1.52
CA TYR A 212 -9.33 -12.05 1.41
C TYR A 212 -8.78 -12.05 -0.02
N GLY A 213 -7.63 -12.70 -0.23
CA GLY A 213 -6.95 -12.68 -1.52
C GLY A 213 -6.21 -11.37 -1.78
N HIS A 214 -5.60 -10.80 -0.73
CA HIS A 214 -4.82 -9.56 -0.78
C HIS A 214 -3.33 -9.85 -0.63
N ARG A 215 -2.48 -9.15 -1.37
CA ARG A 215 -1.02 -9.18 -1.32
C ARG A 215 -0.47 -8.27 -0.23
N ASN A 216 -0.68 -6.97 -0.33
CA ASN A 216 -0.18 -5.99 0.64
C ASN A 216 -0.98 -4.67 0.62
N PRO A 217 -2.20 -4.67 1.16
CA PRO A 217 -3.04 -3.47 1.22
C PRO A 217 -2.49 -2.48 2.25
N GLN A 218 -2.26 -1.23 1.84
CA GLN A 218 -1.66 -0.18 2.69
C GLN A 218 -2.51 1.08 2.87
N GLY A 219 -3.62 1.18 2.15
CA GLY A 219 -4.63 2.22 2.32
C GLY A 219 -6.02 1.63 2.28
N ILE A 220 -6.89 2.10 3.17
CA ILE A 220 -8.33 1.89 3.10
C ILE A 220 -9.04 3.21 3.38
N ALA A 221 -10.19 3.43 2.76
CA ALA A 221 -11.04 4.60 3.05
C ALA A 221 -12.51 4.28 2.75
N PHE A 222 -13.40 4.81 3.58
CA PHE A 222 -14.84 4.71 3.36
C PHE A 222 -15.34 5.94 2.63
N GLN A 223 -16.05 5.75 1.52
CA GLN A 223 -16.69 6.83 0.78
C GLN A 223 -17.81 7.43 1.64
N PRO A 224 -17.73 8.73 1.97
CA PRO A 224 -18.75 9.38 2.79
C PRO A 224 -20.13 9.35 2.13
N GLY A 225 -21.17 9.12 2.93
CA GLY A 225 -22.57 9.06 2.46
C GLY A 225 -22.99 7.71 1.88
N THR A 226 -22.11 6.97 1.21
CA THR A 226 -22.43 5.63 0.66
C THR A 226 -21.90 4.49 1.53
N GLY A 227 -20.82 4.72 2.29
CA GLY A 227 -20.15 3.69 3.08
C GLY A 227 -19.36 2.67 2.25
N ARG A 228 -19.18 2.87 0.94
CA ARG A 228 -18.36 1.99 0.10
C ARG A 228 -16.91 2.00 0.58
N LEU A 229 -16.32 0.83 0.77
CA LEU A 229 -14.94 0.68 1.21
C LEU A 229 -14.01 0.56 0.00
N TYR A 230 -12.98 1.40 -0.07
CA TYR A 230 -11.93 1.31 -1.08
C TYR A 230 -10.63 0.85 -0.42
N ALA A 231 -9.84 0.05 -1.12
CA ALA A 231 -8.51 -0.39 -0.68
C ALA A 231 -7.47 -0.15 -1.76
N SER A 232 -6.29 0.33 -1.37
CA SER A 232 -5.12 0.45 -2.25
C SER A 232 -4.06 -0.58 -1.85
N GLU A 233 -3.45 -1.20 -2.86
CA GLU A 233 -2.60 -2.37 -2.64
C GLU A 233 -1.38 -2.41 -3.55
N HIS A 234 -0.24 -2.86 -3.00
CA HIS A 234 0.98 -3.08 -3.76
C HIS A 234 0.87 -4.37 -4.57
N GLY A 235 0.92 -4.25 -5.89
CA GLY A 235 0.87 -5.39 -6.81
C GLY A 235 2.20 -6.13 -6.95
N PRO A 236 2.19 -7.32 -7.58
CA PRO A 236 3.40 -8.04 -7.95
C PRO A 236 4.02 -7.44 -9.23
N ASN A 237 5.30 -7.06 -9.23
CA ASN A 237 6.01 -6.58 -10.43
C ASN A 237 5.27 -5.44 -11.17
N HIS A 238 4.91 -4.38 -10.44
CA HIS A 238 3.92 -3.36 -10.87
C HIS A 238 2.48 -3.82 -10.60
N GLY A 239 1.51 -3.31 -11.35
CA GLY A 239 0.10 -3.65 -11.14
C GLY A 239 -0.44 -3.28 -9.77
N ASP A 240 -0.07 -2.12 -9.23
CA ASP A 240 -0.68 -1.68 -7.97
C ASP A 240 -2.18 -1.48 -8.18
N GLU A 241 -2.99 -1.77 -7.17
CA GLU A 241 -4.44 -1.86 -7.35
C GLU A 241 -5.18 -0.81 -6.53
N LEU A 242 -6.30 -0.33 -7.09
CA LEU A 242 -7.41 0.22 -6.31
C LEU A 242 -8.60 -0.74 -6.41
N ASN A 243 -9.08 -1.20 -5.26
CA ASN A 243 -10.16 -2.17 -5.13
C ASN A 243 -11.39 -1.53 -4.47
N LEU A 244 -12.59 -1.84 -4.97
CA LEU A 244 -13.85 -1.64 -4.24
C LEU A 244 -14.12 -2.88 -3.41
N VAL A 245 -14.02 -2.75 -2.09
CA VAL A 245 -14.04 -3.86 -1.14
C VAL A 245 -15.47 -4.28 -0.79
N GLU A 246 -15.80 -5.53 -1.07
CA GLU A 246 -17.09 -6.15 -0.79
C GLU A 246 -17.00 -7.19 0.33
N LYS A 247 -18.13 -7.40 1.02
CA LYS A 247 -18.26 -8.36 2.11
C LYS A 247 -18.01 -9.79 1.61
N GLY A 248 -17.05 -10.47 2.23
CA GLY A 248 -16.71 -11.87 1.95
C GLY A 248 -16.01 -12.12 0.61
N ALA A 249 -15.70 -11.06 -0.14
CA ALA A 249 -15.14 -11.20 -1.48
C ALA A 249 -13.67 -11.64 -1.49
N ASN A 250 -13.30 -12.35 -2.56
CA ASN A 250 -11.94 -12.77 -2.86
C ASN A 250 -11.32 -11.83 -3.91
N TYR A 251 -10.21 -11.16 -3.56
CA TYR A 251 -9.46 -10.28 -4.47
C TYR A 251 -8.36 -11.03 -5.24
N GLY A 252 -8.32 -12.35 -5.08
CA GLY A 252 -7.73 -13.25 -6.05
C GLY A 252 -6.24 -13.52 -5.88
N TRP A 253 -5.47 -12.70 -5.16
CA TRP A 253 -4.05 -12.97 -4.94
C TRP A 253 -3.84 -14.30 -4.20
N PRO A 254 -2.91 -15.18 -4.63
CA PRO A 254 -1.99 -15.06 -5.78
C PRO A 254 -2.46 -15.76 -7.06
N ILE A 255 -3.71 -16.20 -7.11
CA ILE A 255 -4.28 -16.93 -8.25
C ILE A 255 -4.48 -15.98 -9.45
N ILE A 256 -5.02 -14.79 -9.19
CA ILE A 256 -5.06 -13.68 -10.16
C ILE A 256 -4.35 -12.45 -9.57
N SER A 257 -3.93 -11.56 -10.46
CA SER A 257 -3.41 -10.22 -10.19
C SER A 257 -3.57 -9.38 -11.45
N HIS A 258 -3.44 -8.05 -11.35
CA HIS A 258 -3.60 -7.16 -12.50
C HIS A 258 -5.03 -7.28 -13.09
N SER A 259 -5.18 -7.11 -14.39
CA SER A 259 -6.44 -7.28 -15.13
C SER A 259 -6.91 -8.73 -15.35
N ARG A 260 -6.29 -9.73 -14.72
CA ARG A 260 -6.74 -11.13 -14.85
C ARG A 260 -8.07 -11.34 -14.12
N GLU A 261 -8.86 -12.27 -14.65
CA GLU A 261 -10.15 -12.66 -14.09
C GLU A 261 -10.18 -14.17 -13.81
N ALA A 262 -10.88 -14.56 -12.75
CA ALA A 262 -11.20 -15.95 -12.44
C ALA A 262 -12.55 -16.02 -11.74
N GLU A 263 -13.23 -17.16 -11.87
CA GLU A 263 -14.54 -17.36 -11.25
C GLU A 263 -14.46 -17.18 -9.72
N GLY A 264 -15.39 -16.38 -9.18
CA GLY A 264 -15.46 -16.09 -7.75
C GLY A 264 -14.40 -15.11 -7.23
N MET A 265 -13.61 -14.49 -8.11
CA MET A 265 -12.58 -13.51 -7.75
C MET A 265 -12.91 -12.13 -8.34
N LYS A 266 -12.59 -11.08 -7.60
CA LYS A 266 -12.81 -9.68 -7.98
C LYS A 266 -11.54 -9.11 -8.60
N SER A 267 -11.70 -8.49 -9.75
CA SER A 267 -10.65 -7.68 -10.38
C SER A 267 -10.68 -6.25 -9.85
N PRO A 268 -9.55 -5.51 -9.93
CA PRO A 268 -9.46 -4.16 -9.41
C PRO A 268 -10.25 -3.14 -10.23
N LEU A 269 -10.58 -2.00 -9.62
CA LEU A 269 -11.12 -0.84 -10.34
C LEU A 269 -10.04 -0.15 -11.17
N ILE A 270 -8.82 -0.07 -10.63
CA ILE A 270 -7.66 0.53 -11.28
C ILE A 270 -6.49 -0.43 -11.17
N GLU A 271 -5.80 -0.65 -12.28
CA GLU A 271 -4.46 -1.22 -12.32
C GLU A 271 -3.45 -0.09 -12.60
N MET A 272 -2.45 0.08 -11.74
CA MET A 272 -1.43 1.13 -11.83
C MET A 272 -0.09 0.51 -12.22
N THR A 273 0.25 0.69 -13.51
CA THR A 273 1.43 0.09 -14.14
C THR A 273 2.16 1.15 -14.96
N PRO A 274 3.33 1.66 -14.50
CA PRO A 274 4.16 1.10 -13.42
C PRO A 274 3.61 1.37 -12.01
N ALA A 275 3.93 0.46 -11.07
CA ALA A 275 3.69 0.63 -9.63
C ALA A 275 4.03 2.03 -9.11
N VAL A 276 3.07 2.60 -8.42
CA VAL A 276 3.14 3.88 -7.71
C VAL A 276 3.49 3.71 -6.23
N GLY A 277 3.49 2.49 -5.71
CA GLY A 277 3.68 2.17 -4.30
C GLY A 277 2.61 2.83 -3.42
N PRO A 278 1.36 2.36 -3.44
CA PRO A 278 0.26 3.03 -2.76
C PRO A 278 0.44 3.07 -1.24
N GLY A 279 0.17 4.24 -0.66
CA GLY A 279 0.09 4.48 0.76
C GLY A 279 -1.36 4.66 1.22
N ARG A 280 -1.58 5.63 2.10
CA ARG A 280 -2.92 5.94 2.64
C ARG A 280 -3.89 6.44 1.55
N LEU A 281 -5.15 6.03 1.67
CA LEU A 281 -6.30 6.58 0.95
C LEU A 281 -7.04 7.61 1.82
N LEU A 282 -7.57 8.66 1.21
CA LEU A 282 -8.36 9.70 1.86
C LEU A 282 -9.47 10.17 0.93
N PHE A 283 -10.73 10.13 1.37
CA PHE A 283 -11.78 10.93 0.75
C PHE A 283 -11.73 12.34 1.31
N TYR A 284 -11.46 13.34 0.47
CA TYR A 284 -11.41 14.74 0.91
C TYR A 284 -12.82 15.32 1.03
N GLN A 285 -13.20 15.78 2.22
CA GLN A 285 -14.53 16.28 2.53
C GLN A 285 -14.58 17.79 2.81
N GLY A 286 -13.42 18.40 2.94
CA GLY A 286 -13.26 19.79 3.30
C GLY A 286 -13.78 20.77 2.27
N THR A 287 -13.82 22.03 2.69
CA THR A 287 -14.17 23.17 1.83
C THR A 287 -12.97 24.05 1.49
N ALA A 288 -11.81 23.80 2.10
CA ALA A 288 -10.62 24.60 1.88
C ALA A 288 -10.05 24.42 0.47
N PHE A 289 -10.16 23.22 -0.11
CA PHE A 289 -9.81 22.90 -1.49
C PHE A 289 -11.04 22.36 -2.25
N PRO A 290 -11.94 23.23 -2.74
CA PRO A 290 -13.18 22.80 -3.39
C PRO A 290 -12.97 21.81 -4.56
N GLU A 291 -11.87 21.93 -5.29
CA GLU A 291 -11.51 21.06 -6.42
C GLU A 291 -11.14 19.62 -6.04
N LEU A 292 -10.95 19.34 -4.74
CA LEU A 292 -10.67 17.99 -4.22
C LEU A 292 -11.90 17.34 -3.59
N ARG A 293 -12.96 18.11 -3.32
CA ARG A 293 -14.12 17.65 -2.55
C ARG A 293 -14.80 16.45 -3.20
N GLY A 294 -14.94 15.37 -2.42
CA GLY A 294 -15.54 14.11 -2.85
C GLY A 294 -14.62 13.22 -3.69
N THR A 295 -13.40 13.66 -3.99
CA THR A 295 -12.41 12.83 -4.68
C THR A 295 -11.66 11.94 -3.70
N LEU A 296 -11.16 10.82 -4.20
CA LEU A 296 -10.28 9.93 -3.47
C LEU A 296 -8.82 10.33 -3.74
N LEU A 297 -8.07 10.62 -2.68
CA LEU A 297 -6.66 10.93 -2.73
C LEU A 297 -5.85 9.71 -2.30
N LEU A 298 -4.83 9.36 -3.09
CA LEU A 298 -3.93 8.25 -2.82
C LEU A 298 -2.50 8.77 -2.71
N ALA A 299 -1.89 8.61 -1.53
CA ALA A 299 -0.46 8.85 -1.32
C ALA A 299 0.36 7.80 -2.10
N CYS A 300 1.43 8.22 -2.78
CA CYS A 300 2.29 7.33 -3.56
C CYS A 300 3.75 7.41 -3.14
N LEU A 301 4.33 6.26 -2.80
CA LEU A 301 5.74 6.09 -2.44
C LEU A 301 6.61 6.13 -3.69
N ARG A 302 6.53 5.09 -4.53
CA ARG A 302 7.36 4.98 -5.75
C ARG A 302 6.99 6.05 -6.78
N GLY A 303 5.69 6.35 -6.88
CA GLY A 303 5.16 7.41 -7.74
C GLY A 303 5.49 8.82 -7.23
N ALA A 304 6.00 8.97 -6.00
CA ALA A 304 6.44 10.21 -5.37
C ALA A 304 5.49 11.40 -5.62
N SER A 305 4.21 11.17 -5.34
CA SER A 305 3.12 12.07 -5.67
C SER A 305 1.86 11.72 -4.88
N VAL A 306 0.79 12.47 -5.10
CA VAL A 306 -0.56 12.10 -4.69
C VAL A 306 -1.42 11.95 -5.94
N LEU A 307 -2.08 10.81 -6.11
CA LEU A 307 -3.09 10.67 -7.15
C LEU A 307 -4.43 11.20 -6.65
N ARG A 308 -5.12 11.98 -7.48
CA ARG A 308 -6.51 12.37 -7.29
C ARG A 308 -7.37 11.54 -8.23
N ILE A 309 -8.29 10.78 -7.65
CA ILE A 309 -9.17 9.86 -8.35
C ILE A 309 -10.60 10.38 -8.20
N ALA A 310 -11.19 10.84 -9.29
CA ALA A 310 -12.61 11.16 -9.33
C ALA A 310 -13.41 9.89 -9.56
N LEU A 311 -14.51 9.72 -8.82
CA LEU A 311 -15.40 8.57 -8.96
C LEU A 311 -16.73 9.02 -9.55
N ASP A 312 -17.36 8.16 -10.35
CA ASP A 312 -18.73 8.35 -10.83
C ASP A 312 -19.77 8.00 -9.73
N GLY A 313 -21.06 8.09 -10.05
CA GLY A 313 -22.14 7.78 -9.11
C GLY A 313 -22.20 6.30 -8.67
N GLU A 314 -21.68 5.40 -9.49
CA GLU A 314 -21.59 3.97 -9.20
C GLU A 314 -20.36 3.64 -8.34
N GLY A 315 -19.43 4.59 -8.22
CA GLY A 315 -18.20 4.45 -7.45
C GLY A 315 -17.02 3.95 -8.27
N HIS A 316 -17.12 3.99 -9.60
CA HIS A 316 -16.03 3.62 -10.51
C HIS A 316 -15.15 4.83 -10.83
N PRO A 317 -13.86 4.63 -11.16
CA PRO A 317 -12.95 5.71 -11.52
C PRO A 317 -13.36 6.40 -12.83
N ALA A 318 -13.63 7.70 -12.76
CA ALA A 318 -13.94 8.54 -13.92
C ALA A 318 -12.69 9.26 -14.47
N SER A 319 -11.77 9.65 -13.59
CA SER A 319 -10.49 10.25 -13.99
C SER A 319 -9.43 10.07 -12.91
N VAL A 320 -8.17 10.03 -13.34
CA VAL A 320 -7.00 9.96 -12.46
C VAL A 320 -5.98 11.00 -12.91
N ASP A 321 -5.64 11.92 -12.02
CA ASP A 321 -4.57 12.89 -12.22
C ASP A 321 -3.60 12.90 -11.04
N ARG A 322 -2.46 13.57 -11.22
CA ARG A 322 -1.33 13.50 -10.31
C ARG A 322 -0.97 14.89 -9.79
N LEU A 323 -1.00 15.04 -8.47
CA LEU A 323 -0.59 16.24 -7.75
C LEU A 323 0.85 16.08 -7.22
N TRP A 324 1.58 17.19 -7.21
CA TRP A 324 2.93 17.30 -6.62
C TRP A 324 3.95 16.27 -7.11
N ASN A 325 3.92 15.95 -8.42
CA ASN A 325 4.80 14.97 -9.04
C ASN A 325 6.28 15.22 -8.71
N GLN A 326 6.93 14.27 -8.03
CA GLN A 326 8.34 14.29 -7.63
C GLN A 326 8.74 15.49 -6.74
N LYS A 327 7.79 16.22 -6.17
CA LYS A 327 8.07 17.47 -5.43
C LYS A 327 8.83 17.24 -4.13
N TRP A 328 8.51 16.15 -3.42
CA TRP A 328 9.09 15.83 -2.10
C TRP A 328 9.65 14.41 -2.01
N GLY A 329 9.63 13.66 -3.12
CA GLY A 329 9.94 12.24 -3.12
C GLY A 329 8.76 11.39 -2.61
N ARG A 330 9.08 10.28 -1.94
CA ARG A 330 8.12 9.24 -1.54
C ARG A 330 7.11 9.79 -0.53
N ILE A 331 5.81 9.67 -0.82
CA ILE A 331 4.73 10.10 0.07
C ILE A 331 4.04 8.90 0.71
N ARG A 332 3.96 8.87 2.05
CA ARG A 332 3.46 7.70 2.80
C ARG A 332 2.01 7.85 3.26
N PHE A 333 1.64 9.02 3.77
CA PHE A 333 0.25 9.34 4.08
C PHE A 333 -0.13 10.72 3.57
N ILE A 334 -1.44 10.87 3.36
CA ILE A 334 -2.14 12.14 3.25
C ILE A 334 -3.36 12.07 4.18
N THR A 335 -3.63 13.13 4.94
CA THR A 335 -4.79 13.22 5.83
C THR A 335 -5.37 14.63 5.81
N GLU A 336 -6.66 14.74 6.10
CA GLU A 336 -7.38 16.01 6.19
C GLU A 336 -7.47 16.45 7.67
N ALA A 337 -7.21 17.73 7.92
CA ALA A 337 -7.44 18.37 9.21
C ALA A 337 -8.83 19.01 9.28
N PRO A 338 -9.37 19.30 10.48
CA PRO A 338 -10.72 19.89 10.64
C PRO A 338 -10.93 21.23 9.91
N ASP A 339 -9.87 21.98 9.64
CA ASP A 339 -9.91 23.22 8.87
C ASP A 339 -9.86 23.01 7.34
N GLY A 340 -9.87 21.75 6.90
CA GLY A 340 -9.74 21.35 5.50
C GLY A 340 -8.31 21.40 4.95
N SER A 341 -7.30 21.73 5.76
CA SER A 341 -5.89 21.64 5.35
C SER A 341 -5.44 20.19 5.18
N LEU A 342 -4.52 19.95 4.26
CA LEU A 342 -3.97 18.62 3.99
C LEU A 342 -2.63 18.45 4.71
N TRP A 343 -2.42 17.29 5.33
CA TRP A 343 -1.18 16.92 6.00
C TRP A 343 -0.58 15.71 5.33
N ILE A 344 0.72 15.77 5.03
CA ILE A 344 1.44 14.77 4.25
C ILE A 344 2.75 14.40 4.94
N SER A 345 3.17 13.13 4.87
CA SER A 345 4.54 12.74 5.22
C SER A 345 5.38 12.28 4.03
N THR A 346 6.67 12.58 4.11
CA THR A 346 7.68 11.93 3.27
C THR A 346 8.15 10.61 3.90
N SER A 347 8.71 9.71 3.08
CA SER A 347 9.16 8.37 3.50
C SER A 347 10.46 7.97 2.80
N MET A 348 11.47 8.82 2.93
CA MET A 348 12.75 8.77 2.24
C MET A 348 13.79 7.93 2.98
N PHE A 349 13.60 7.67 4.29
CA PHE A 349 14.44 6.75 5.07
C PHE A 349 13.86 5.33 5.17
N ASP A 350 12.90 4.98 4.31
CA ASP A 350 12.18 3.70 4.33
C ASP A 350 12.89 2.64 3.47
N PRO A 351 13.60 1.66 4.06
CA PRO A 351 14.28 0.62 3.31
C PRO A 351 13.33 -0.37 2.60
N PRO A 352 13.82 -1.04 1.55
CA PRO A 352 15.17 -0.92 0.98
C PRO A 352 15.32 0.29 0.06
N GLU A 353 14.23 1.00 -0.26
CA GLU A 353 14.23 2.10 -1.23
C GLU A 353 14.70 3.44 -0.63
N ALA A 354 15.38 3.42 0.52
CA ALA A 354 15.80 4.60 1.26
C ALA A 354 16.88 5.38 0.49
N HIS A 355 16.68 6.70 0.37
CA HIS A 355 17.62 7.65 -0.23
C HIS A 355 17.42 9.08 0.33
N GLY A 356 16.96 9.15 1.58
CA GLY A 356 16.69 10.40 2.27
C GLY A 356 17.95 11.17 2.65
N ASN A 357 17.82 12.49 2.66
CA ASN A 357 18.86 13.43 3.06
C ASN A 357 18.27 14.40 4.07
N ALA A 358 19.08 15.09 4.88
CA ALA A 358 18.53 16.19 5.67
C ALA A 358 17.87 17.23 4.74
N PRO A 359 16.64 17.71 5.03
CA PRO A 359 15.90 17.60 6.29
C PRO A 359 14.81 16.50 6.36
N ASP A 360 14.87 15.46 5.53
CA ASP A 360 13.93 14.33 5.57
C ASP A 360 14.01 13.55 6.90
N ASP A 361 13.03 12.72 7.25
CA ASP A 361 11.65 12.79 6.74
C ASP A 361 10.91 13.99 7.33
N ARG A 362 9.86 14.43 6.64
CA ARG A 362 9.09 15.63 6.99
C ARG A 362 7.61 15.33 7.13
N ILE A 363 6.95 16.13 7.96
CA ILE A 363 5.49 16.31 7.93
C ILE A 363 5.23 17.72 7.41
N LEU A 364 4.46 17.79 6.34
CA LEU A 364 4.10 19.01 5.63
C LEU A 364 2.60 19.28 5.80
N ARG A 365 2.22 20.55 5.88
CA ARG A 365 0.83 21.01 5.89
C ARG A 365 0.59 21.94 4.70
N ILE A 366 -0.44 21.65 3.93
CA ILE A 366 -0.88 22.43 2.78
C ILE A 366 -2.16 23.15 3.17
N VAL A 367 -2.09 24.47 3.25
CA VAL A 367 -3.17 25.32 3.76
C VAL A 367 -3.67 26.23 2.65
N ALA A 368 -4.98 26.20 2.40
CA ALA A 368 -5.62 27.15 1.49
C ALA A 368 -5.43 28.57 2.04
N ASP A 369 -4.96 29.46 1.19
CA ASP A 369 -4.58 30.81 1.56
C ASP A 369 -4.77 31.73 0.35
N PRO A 370 -5.72 32.67 0.37
CA PRO A 370 -5.93 33.61 -0.73
C PRO A 370 -4.68 34.46 -1.08
N ALA A 371 -3.76 34.64 -0.13
CA ALA A 371 -2.48 35.31 -0.35
C ALA A 371 -1.34 34.34 -0.73
N GLY A 372 -1.63 33.04 -0.78
CA GLY A 372 -0.71 31.98 -1.18
C GLY A 372 -0.47 31.94 -2.69
N THR A 373 0.18 30.87 -3.13
CA THR A 373 0.55 30.67 -4.54
C THR A 373 -0.32 29.61 -5.20
N ILE A 374 -0.55 29.76 -6.50
CA ILE A 374 -1.03 28.68 -7.36
C ILE A 374 0.20 28.06 -8.02
N GLU A 375 0.42 26.77 -7.81
CA GLU A 375 1.50 26.04 -8.46
C GLU A 375 1.19 25.81 -9.94
N SER A 376 2.21 25.75 -10.79
CA SER A 376 2.03 25.21 -12.14
C SER A 376 2.16 23.69 -12.10
N PRO A 377 1.40 22.94 -12.91
CA PRO A 377 1.63 21.51 -13.06
C PRO A 377 3.09 21.25 -13.42
N VAL A 378 3.73 20.30 -12.72
CA VAL A 378 5.13 19.97 -12.99
C VAL A 378 5.23 19.41 -14.41
N THR A 379 5.86 20.16 -15.31
CA THR A 379 6.35 19.63 -16.58
C THR A 379 7.63 18.88 -16.27
N SER A 380 7.59 17.55 -16.20
CA SER A 380 8.82 16.76 -15.99
C SER A 380 9.81 17.05 -17.11
N SER A 381 11.01 17.53 -16.77
CA SER A 381 12.16 17.58 -17.68
C SER A 381 12.98 16.29 -17.64
N ALA A 382 12.73 15.41 -16.68
CA ALA A 382 13.31 14.08 -16.66
C ALA A 382 12.65 13.24 -17.76
N PRO A 383 13.42 12.47 -18.55
CA PRO A 383 12.83 11.51 -19.47
C PRO A 383 11.88 10.64 -18.65
N ALA A 384 10.65 10.47 -19.14
CA ALA A 384 9.74 9.52 -18.54
C ALA A 384 10.48 8.18 -18.41
N PRO A 385 10.34 7.47 -17.27
CA PRO A 385 10.86 6.11 -17.20
C PRO A 385 10.36 5.37 -18.44
N PRO A 386 11.22 4.58 -19.13
CA PRO A 386 10.87 4.00 -20.41
C PRO A 386 9.52 3.29 -20.28
N ILE A 387 8.53 3.78 -21.03
CA ILE A 387 7.18 3.25 -20.98
C ILE A 387 7.27 1.83 -21.50
N PHE A 388 6.89 0.87 -20.65
CA PHE A 388 6.72 -0.49 -21.09
C PHE A 388 5.53 -0.54 -22.06
N THR A 389 5.79 -0.98 -23.29
CA THR A 389 4.77 -1.25 -24.30
C THR A 389 4.95 -2.68 -24.83
N PRO A 390 3.93 -3.26 -25.49
CA PRO A 390 4.07 -4.57 -26.14
C PRO A 390 5.24 -4.65 -27.14
N GLU A 391 5.70 -3.51 -27.67
CA GLU A 391 6.80 -3.39 -28.60
C GLU A 391 8.18 -3.21 -27.94
N THR A 392 8.25 -3.01 -26.62
CA THR A 392 9.53 -2.83 -25.91
C THR A 392 10.46 -4.02 -26.16
N ARG A 393 11.68 -3.75 -26.63
CA ARG A 393 12.73 -4.75 -26.89
C ARG A 393 14.02 -4.53 -26.09
N ASP A 394 14.15 -3.40 -25.41
CA ASP A 394 15.34 -3.10 -24.62
C ASP A 394 15.40 -3.99 -23.35
N PRO A 395 16.44 -4.83 -23.18
CA PRO A 395 16.52 -5.74 -22.04
C PRO A 395 16.49 -5.02 -20.69
N ALA A 396 17.14 -3.84 -20.59
CA ALA A 396 17.19 -3.08 -19.33
C ALA A 396 15.80 -2.61 -18.90
N THR A 397 15.00 -2.10 -19.85
CA THR A 397 13.60 -1.71 -19.62
C THR A 397 12.75 -2.92 -19.23
N LEU A 398 12.89 -4.05 -19.95
CA LEU A 398 12.14 -5.27 -19.65
C LEU A 398 12.47 -5.84 -18.27
N ILE A 399 13.74 -5.80 -17.87
CA ILE A 399 14.22 -6.22 -16.55
C ILE A 399 13.72 -5.27 -15.45
N ALA A 400 13.84 -3.96 -15.68
CA ALA A 400 13.34 -2.94 -14.76
C ALA A 400 11.84 -3.12 -14.47
N PHE A 401 11.09 -3.54 -15.50
CA PHE A 401 9.66 -3.80 -15.43
C PHE A 401 9.33 -5.12 -14.71
N ALA A 402 9.84 -6.24 -15.21
CA ALA A 402 9.35 -7.56 -14.78
C ALA A 402 10.18 -8.24 -13.68
N CYS A 403 11.41 -7.78 -13.41
CA CYS A 403 12.36 -8.53 -12.57
C CYS A 403 12.96 -7.70 -11.44
N ALA A 404 13.21 -6.40 -11.67
CA ALA A 404 14.02 -5.58 -10.78
C ALA A 404 13.42 -5.37 -9.39
N ALA A 405 12.09 -5.42 -9.26
CA ALA A 405 11.41 -5.29 -7.97
C ALA A 405 11.83 -6.38 -6.97
N CYS A 406 12.16 -7.58 -7.46
CA CYS A 406 12.58 -8.71 -6.64
C CYS A 406 14.09 -8.94 -6.70
N HIS A 407 14.70 -8.80 -7.87
CA HIS A 407 16.08 -9.20 -8.13
C HIS A 407 17.08 -8.03 -8.20
N GLY A 408 16.63 -6.81 -7.91
CA GLY A 408 17.45 -5.61 -8.03
C GLY A 408 17.53 -5.10 -9.48
N PRO A 409 17.86 -3.81 -9.67
CA PRO A 409 17.84 -3.15 -10.98
C PRO A 409 18.81 -3.76 -12.00
N GLU A 410 19.84 -4.45 -11.54
CA GLU A 410 20.85 -5.12 -12.37
C GLU A 410 20.83 -6.64 -12.17
N LEU A 411 19.73 -7.19 -11.64
CA LEU A 411 19.58 -8.62 -11.33
C LEU A 411 20.64 -9.19 -10.36
N GLN A 412 21.31 -8.30 -9.62
CA GLN A 412 22.36 -8.62 -8.66
C GLN A 412 21.83 -9.19 -7.33
N GLY A 413 20.51 -9.29 -7.19
CA GLY A 413 19.82 -9.68 -5.98
C GLY A 413 19.23 -8.48 -5.24
N GLY A 414 18.42 -8.79 -4.23
CA GLY A 414 17.72 -7.81 -3.41
C GLY A 414 16.82 -8.54 -2.42
N LEU A 415 15.50 -8.41 -2.60
CA LEU A 415 14.53 -9.21 -1.86
C LEU A 415 14.60 -10.70 -2.21
N GLN A 416 15.01 -11.00 -3.44
CA GLN A 416 15.26 -12.34 -3.94
C GLN A 416 16.72 -12.50 -4.36
N ARG A 417 17.11 -13.74 -4.60
CA ARG A 417 18.47 -14.11 -5.00
C ARG A 417 18.95 -13.40 -6.27
N ASN A 418 20.26 -13.23 -6.35
CA ASN A 418 20.97 -12.82 -7.55
C ASN A 418 20.68 -13.80 -8.70
N LEU A 419 20.35 -13.28 -9.90
CA LEU A 419 20.13 -14.09 -11.09
C LEU A 419 21.37 -14.21 -11.97
N LEU A 420 22.39 -13.38 -11.76
CA LEU A 420 23.64 -13.30 -12.53
C LEU A 420 24.82 -14.07 -11.91
N SER A 421 24.68 -14.60 -10.70
CA SER A 421 25.73 -15.41 -10.03
C SER A 421 25.13 -16.60 -9.25
N GLY A 422 25.97 -17.45 -8.65
CA GLY A 422 25.56 -18.63 -7.87
C GLY A 422 24.96 -19.78 -8.69
N GLU A 423 24.52 -20.87 -8.06
CA GLU A 423 23.87 -22.00 -8.76
C GLU A 423 22.36 -21.78 -8.94
N TRP A 424 21.84 -22.14 -10.12
CA TRP A 424 20.40 -22.15 -10.35
C TRP A 424 19.74 -23.31 -9.59
N LYS A 425 18.72 -22.99 -8.78
CA LYS A 425 18.00 -24.00 -7.97
C LYS A 425 16.91 -24.74 -8.76
N PHE A 426 16.30 -24.06 -9.73
CA PHE A 426 15.11 -24.57 -10.42
C PHE A 426 15.26 -24.65 -11.93
N ALA A 427 16.29 -24.01 -12.50
CA ALA A 427 16.57 -24.03 -13.93
C ALA A 427 17.83 -24.86 -14.20
N HIS A 428 17.77 -25.79 -15.14
CA HIS A 428 18.90 -26.66 -15.50
C HIS A 428 19.39 -26.40 -16.93
N ASP A 429 18.54 -25.83 -17.78
CA ASP A 429 18.84 -25.47 -19.16
C ASP A 429 18.08 -24.19 -19.59
N ASP A 430 18.25 -23.82 -20.86
CA ASP A 430 17.64 -22.60 -21.43
C ASP A 430 16.11 -22.66 -21.48
N GLN A 431 15.55 -23.85 -21.77
CA GLN A 431 14.09 -24.02 -21.81
C GLN A 431 13.50 -23.90 -20.42
N ASP A 432 14.20 -24.42 -19.41
CA ASP A 432 13.85 -24.25 -18.01
C ASP A 432 13.88 -22.78 -17.58
N LEU A 433 14.90 -22.01 -17.97
CA LEU A 433 14.98 -20.59 -17.65
C LEU A 433 13.82 -19.81 -18.27
N GLU A 434 13.58 -19.97 -19.58
CA GLU A 434 12.47 -19.30 -20.27
C GLU A 434 11.11 -19.71 -19.69
N ARG A 435 10.92 -21.00 -19.40
CA ARG A 435 9.71 -21.51 -18.74
C ARG A 435 9.52 -20.90 -17.36
N ILE A 436 10.57 -20.79 -16.54
CA ILE A 436 10.49 -20.20 -15.21
C ILE A 436 10.25 -18.70 -15.27
N LEU A 437 10.88 -17.97 -16.20
CA LEU A 437 10.58 -16.57 -16.42
C LEU A 437 9.11 -16.41 -16.84
N SER A 438 8.65 -17.18 -17.81
CA SER A 438 7.29 -17.15 -18.34
C SER A 438 6.24 -17.49 -17.27
N GLU A 439 6.32 -18.70 -16.71
CA GLU A 439 5.31 -19.28 -15.81
C GLU A 439 5.47 -18.81 -14.36
N GLY A 440 6.63 -18.25 -14.01
CA GLY A 440 6.97 -17.93 -12.64
C GLY A 440 7.14 -19.17 -11.77
N LEU A 441 7.26 -18.94 -10.47
CA LEU A 441 7.16 -19.93 -9.41
C LEU A 441 6.25 -19.35 -8.31
N PRO A 442 4.92 -19.32 -8.52
CA PRO A 442 4.01 -18.58 -7.63
C PRO A 442 4.08 -19.01 -6.16
N LEU A 443 4.26 -20.30 -5.92
CA LEU A 443 4.44 -20.86 -4.57
C LEU A 443 5.76 -20.46 -3.89
N ALA A 444 6.74 -20.01 -4.68
CA ALA A 444 8.00 -19.45 -4.19
C ALA A 444 8.02 -17.91 -4.25
N GLY A 445 6.86 -17.27 -4.46
CA GLY A 445 6.73 -15.82 -4.52
C GLY A 445 7.26 -15.16 -5.80
N MET A 446 7.55 -15.95 -6.84
CA MET A 446 7.88 -15.43 -8.18
C MET A 446 6.63 -15.46 -9.05
N PRO A 447 5.98 -14.32 -9.35
CA PRO A 447 4.81 -14.30 -10.21
C PRO A 447 5.19 -14.65 -11.67
N PRO A 448 4.24 -15.13 -12.49
CA PRO A 448 4.48 -15.38 -13.92
C PRO A 448 4.76 -14.07 -14.66
N SER A 449 5.82 -14.01 -15.48
CA SER A 449 6.04 -12.82 -16.33
C SER A 449 5.29 -12.87 -17.65
N LYS A 450 4.75 -14.03 -18.08
CA LYS A 450 3.96 -14.16 -19.32
C LYS A 450 2.69 -13.31 -19.38
N ASP A 451 2.32 -12.74 -18.25
CA ASP A 451 1.18 -11.82 -18.09
C ASP A 451 1.56 -10.39 -18.36
N LEU A 452 2.83 -10.10 -18.18
CA LEU A 452 3.45 -8.80 -18.34
C LEU A 452 4.18 -8.73 -19.68
N LEU A 453 4.76 -9.84 -20.14
CA LEU A 453 5.69 -9.92 -21.24
C LEU A 453 5.22 -10.93 -22.28
N ASN A 454 5.36 -10.58 -23.55
CA ASN A 454 5.17 -11.54 -24.64
C ASN A 454 6.36 -12.53 -24.72
N PRO A 455 6.20 -13.69 -25.40
CA PRO A 455 7.26 -14.71 -25.48
C PRO A 455 8.61 -14.19 -25.98
N ALA A 456 8.60 -13.24 -26.91
CA ALA A 456 9.83 -12.68 -27.46
C ALA A 456 10.54 -11.74 -26.47
N GLN A 457 9.79 -11.04 -25.61
CA GLN A 457 10.35 -10.25 -24.51
C GLN A 457 10.95 -11.15 -23.42
N ILE A 458 10.29 -12.26 -23.10
CA ILE A 458 10.83 -13.27 -22.17
C ILE A 458 12.17 -13.81 -22.69
N GLN A 459 12.24 -14.14 -23.98
CA GLN A 459 13.48 -14.60 -24.61
C GLN A 459 14.60 -13.55 -24.51
N ILE A 460 14.30 -12.27 -24.72
CA ILE A 460 15.28 -11.17 -24.58
C ILE A 460 15.85 -11.12 -23.16
N ILE A 461 15.01 -11.24 -22.13
CA ILE A 461 15.47 -11.28 -20.73
C ILE A 461 16.34 -12.53 -20.49
N ALA A 462 15.91 -13.69 -20.98
CA ALA A 462 16.66 -14.94 -20.84
C ALA A 462 18.05 -14.85 -21.51
N GLU A 463 18.13 -14.27 -22.71
CA GLU A 463 19.40 -13.98 -23.42
C GLU A 463 20.28 -13.03 -22.63
N PHE A 464 19.72 -11.95 -22.07
CA PHE A 464 20.47 -11.01 -21.24
C PHE A 464 21.09 -11.69 -20.01
N ILE A 465 20.29 -12.46 -19.25
CA ILE A 465 20.75 -13.17 -18.04
C ILE A 465 21.88 -14.12 -18.42
N ARG A 466 21.72 -14.91 -19.48
CA ARG A 466 22.75 -15.86 -19.95
C ARG A 466 24.04 -15.15 -20.32
N HIS A 467 23.96 -14.08 -21.12
CA HIS A 467 25.14 -13.33 -21.55
C HIS A 467 25.94 -12.85 -20.34
N HIS A 468 25.28 -12.21 -19.37
CA HIS A 468 25.95 -11.62 -18.21
C HIS A 468 26.45 -12.66 -17.20
N ARG A 469 25.87 -13.87 -17.16
CA ARG A 469 26.40 -14.98 -16.35
C ARG A 469 27.65 -15.62 -16.95
N ASN A 470 27.75 -15.64 -18.28
CA ASN A 470 28.85 -16.28 -19.00
C ASN A 470 30.02 -15.32 -19.29
N SER A 471 29.82 -14.02 -19.11
CA SER A 471 30.90 -13.03 -19.14
C SER A 471 31.79 -13.18 -17.91
N PRO A 472 33.13 -13.22 -18.03
CA PRO A 472 34.01 -13.17 -16.88
C PRO A 472 33.76 -11.85 -16.14
N GLN A 473 33.29 -11.92 -14.90
CA GLN A 473 33.20 -10.74 -14.04
C GLN A 473 34.61 -10.15 -13.92
N SER A 474 34.78 -8.86 -14.29
CA SER A 474 35.96 -8.12 -13.87
C SER A 474 35.98 -8.14 -12.35
N GLU A 475 36.99 -8.75 -11.75
CA GLU A 475 37.20 -8.72 -10.31
C GLU A 475 37.10 -7.26 -9.83
N PRO A 476 36.42 -6.98 -8.71
CA PRO A 476 36.49 -5.65 -8.13
C PRO A 476 37.94 -5.35 -7.76
N GLU A 477 38.48 -4.22 -8.23
CA GLU A 477 39.79 -3.74 -7.81
C GLU A 477 39.85 -3.68 -6.29
N SER A 478 40.69 -4.54 -5.70
CA SER A 478 41.01 -4.51 -4.29
C SER A 478 41.68 -3.17 -3.96
N ASN A 479 41.09 -2.40 -3.03
CA ASN A 479 41.81 -1.43 -2.22
C ASN A 479 41.74 -1.85 -0.76
#